data_AF-E4YVI2-F1
#
_entry.id   AF-E4YVI2-F1
#
_cell.length_a   1.000
_cell.length_b   1.000
_cell.length_c   1.000
_cell.angle_alpha   90.00
_cell.angle_beta   90.00
_cell.angle_gamma   90.00
#
_symmetry.space_group_name_H-M   'P 1'
#
loop_
_entity.id
_entity.type
_entity.pdbx_description
1 polymer ?
#
loop_
_entity_poly.entity_id
_entity_poly.type
_entity_poly.pdbx_seq_one_letter_code
_entity_poly.pdbx_strand_id
1 'polypeptide(L)'
;MNFLIGSLLFKSQKNERNAVCNKLKDVADQDRTCCICASEIKIWAIGKCKHPVCYICSSRMRVLNAKEEKVSKLCAVCKTEMEDVIFHTSMFRFEAINIDSLDRDEPSGICFFNSDSRDKFEDLLKETGPILTK
;
A
#
# COMPACT_ATOMS: atom_id res chain seq x y z
N MET A 1 -31.25 -8.04 30.32
CA MET A 1 -30.75 -6.66 30.40
C MET A 1 -29.28 -6.71 30.82
N ASN A 2 -28.45 -6.13 29.95
CA ASN A 2 -27.14 -5.52 30.22
C ASN A 2 -25.97 -6.44 30.63
N PHE A 3 -25.26 -6.92 29.60
CA PHE A 3 -23.84 -7.26 29.68
C PHE A 3 -23.04 -5.97 29.93
N LEU A 4 -22.29 -5.96 31.03
CA LEU A 4 -21.37 -4.89 31.38
C LEU A 4 -19.93 -5.35 31.14
N ILE A 5 -19.21 -4.48 30.44
CA ILE A 5 -17.76 -4.23 30.48
C ILE A 5 -16.87 -5.21 29.69
N GLY A 6 -16.43 -4.74 28.53
CA GLY A 6 -15.28 -5.30 27.80
C GLY A 6 -14.71 -4.23 26.86
N SER A 7 -13.92 -3.29 27.39
CA SER A 7 -13.26 -2.26 26.58
C SER A 7 -11.93 -1.82 27.19
N LEU A 8 -11.00 -2.77 27.28
CA LEU A 8 -9.58 -2.51 27.55
C LEU A 8 -8.79 -3.46 26.68
N LEU A 9 -8.40 -3.02 25.47
CA LEU A 9 -7.31 -3.55 24.64
C LEU A 9 -7.25 -2.77 23.30
N PHE A 10 -7.10 -1.43 23.32
CA PHE A 10 -6.98 -0.64 22.07
C PHE A 10 -6.11 0.62 22.20
N LYS A 11 -5.14 0.66 23.13
CA LYS A 11 -4.36 1.88 23.40
C LYS A 11 -2.83 1.82 23.25
N SER A 12 -2.22 0.72 22.78
CA SER A 12 -0.76 0.60 22.84
C SER A 12 0.05 0.65 21.54
N GLN A 13 -0.51 0.98 20.36
CA GLN A 13 0.27 0.91 19.09
C GLN A 13 0.36 2.22 18.27
N LYS A 14 0.01 3.38 18.83
CA LYS A 14 0.06 4.66 18.09
C LYS A 14 1.40 5.41 18.17
N ASN A 15 2.32 5.03 19.07
CA ASN A 15 3.47 5.88 19.37
C ASN A 15 4.75 5.56 18.56
N GLU A 16 4.96 4.31 18.13
CA GLU A 16 6.23 3.92 17.48
C GLU A 16 6.19 4.06 15.94
N ARG A 17 5.01 3.98 15.32
CA ARG A 17 4.82 4.12 13.86
C ARG A 17 5.15 5.53 13.34
N ASN A 18 4.96 6.55 14.18
CA ASN A 18 5.16 7.95 13.81
C ASN A 18 6.64 8.40 13.81
N ALA A 19 7.54 7.65 14.45
CA ALA A 19 8.95 8.04 14.54
C ALA A 19 9.71 7.78 13.23
N VAL A 20 9.39 6.69 12.52
CA VAL A 20 10.09 6.27 11.29
C VAL A 20 9.84 7.23 10.11
N CYS A 21 8.62 7.76 10.00
CA CYS A 21 8.24 8.66 8.90
C CYS A 21 8.80 10.09 9.05
N ASN A 22 9.09 10.54 10.28
CA ASN A 22 9.52 11.93 10.52
C ASN A 22 10.92 12.27 10.02
N LYS A 23 11.78 11.28 9.73
CA LYS A 23 13.20 11.50 9.37
C LYS A 23 13.51 11.48 7.86
N LEU A 24 12.47 11.49 7.01
CA LEU A 24 12.57 11.57 5.54
C LEU A 24 11.98 12.88 4.98
N LYS A 25 11.63 13.84 5.84
CA LYS A 25 10.92 15.07 5.47
C LYS A 25 11.75 16.06 4.65
N ASP A 26 13.07 15.93 4.64
CA ASP A 26 13.95 16.96 4.04
C ASP A 26 14.22 16.78 2.54
N VAL A 27 13.63 15.76 1.89
CA VAL A 27 13.73 15.54 0.42
C VAL A 27 12.33 15.37 -0.21
N ALA A 28 11.25 15.62 0.54
CA ALA A 28 9.88 15.25 0.17
C ALA A 28 9.04 16.39 -0.47
N ASP A 29 9.72 17.45 -0.92
CA ASP A 29 9.11 18.58 -1.64
C ASP A 29 9.59 18.71 -3.10
N GLN A 30 10.54 17.85 -3.51
CA GLN A 30 10.88 17.68 -4.92
C GLN A 30 10.24 16.37 -5.40
N ASP A 31 9.11 16.53 -6.08
CA ASP A 31 8.39 15.52 -6.84
C ASP A 31 7.74 14.37 -6.05
N ARG A 32 6.61 14.68 -5.41
CA ARG A 32 5.56 13.69 -5.11
C ARG A 32 4.85 13.21 -6.38
N THR A 33 5.57 13.03 -7.48
CA THR A 33 4.99 12.77 -8.79
C THR A 33 5.28 11.34 -9.18
N CYS A 34 4.24 10.59 -9.54
CA CYS A 34 4.39 9.22 -10.00
C CYS A 34 5.11 9.18 -11.34
N CYS A 35 6.21 8.44 -11.44
CA CYS A 35 6.96 8.29 -12.68
C CYS A 35 6.20 7.57 -13.81
N ILE A 36 5.02 7.00 -13.52
CA ILE A 36 4.20 6.25 -14.48
C ILE A 36 3.04 7.08 -15.00
N CYS A 37 2.25 7.68 -14.10
CA CYS A 37 1.07 8.48 -14.49
C CYS A 37 1.28 9.99 -14.39
N ALA A 38 2.49 10.45 -14.05
CA ALA A 38 2.83 11.86 -13.86
C ALA A 38 1.88 12.63 -12.92
N SER A 39 1.17 11.91 -12.04
CA SER A 39 0.20 12.48 -11.09
C SER A 39 0.76 12.49 -9.68
N GLU A 40 0.21 13.36 -8.83
CA GLU A 40 0.63 13.45 -7.43
C GLU A 40 0.36 12.14 -6.65
N ILE A 41 1.36 11.67 -5.90
CA ILE A 41 1.33 10.47 -5.09
C ILE A 41 0.71 10.79 -3.73
N LYS A 42 -0.56 10.43 -3.58
CA LYS A 42 -1.29 10.51 -2.28
C LYS A 42 -1.00 9.30 -1.37
N ILE A 43 -0.75 8.13 -1.97
CA ILE A 43 -0.35 6.90 -1.28
C ILE A 43 0.80 6.31 -2.06
N TRP A 44 1.89 6.08 -1.34
CA TRP A 44 3.12 5.47 -1.82
C TRP A 44 2.98 3.96 -1.81
N ALA A 45 3.26 3.35 -2.95
CA ALA A 45 3.44 1.92 -3.11
C ALA A 45 4.94 1.64 -3.25
N ILE A 46 5.53 1.00 -2.24
CA ILE A 46 6.96 0.68 -2.22
C ILE A 46 7.13 -0.80 -1.90
N GLY A 47 7.86 -1.51 -2.76
CA GLY A 47 8.26 -2.89 -2.52
C GLY A 47 9.75 -3.00 -2.17
N LYS A 48 10.27 -4.22 -2.10
CA LYS A 48 11.68 -4.50 -1.78
C LYS A 48 12.71 -3.80 -2.68
N CYS A 49 12.30 -3.44 -3.90
CA CYS A 49 13.14 -2.72 -4.87
C CYS A 49 13.28 -1.21 -4.59
N LYS A 50 12.57 -0.67 -3.59
CA LYS A 50 12.62 0.74 -3.17
C LYS A 50 12.23 1.77 -4.25
N HIS A 51 11.56 1.35 -5.33
CA HIS A 51 11.03 2.28 -6.32
C HIS A 51 9.65 2.80 -5.85
N PRO A 52 9.52 4.12 -5.59
CA PRO A 52 8.24 4.70 -5.21
C PRO A 52 7.32 4.85 -6.42
N VAL A 53 6.10 4.35 -6.29
CA VAL A 53 5.04 4.48 -7.31
C VAL A 53 3.74 4.86 -6.62
N CYS A 54 2.76 5.47 -7.31
CA CYS A 54 1.43 5.65 -6.73
C CYS A 54 0.70 4.31 -6.58
N TYR A 55 -0.14 4.21 -5.54
CA TYR A 55 -0.97 3.02 -5.32
C TYR A 55 -1.82 2.66 -6.53
N ILE A 56 -2.39 3.63 -7.26
CA ILE A 56 -3.21 3.38 -8.46
C ILE A 56 -2.42 2.62 -9.53
N CYS A 57 -1.20 3.05 -9.86
CA CYS A 57 -0.38 2.38 -10.87
C CYS A 57 0.07 0.99 -10.39
N SER A 58 0.38 0.84 -9.10
CA SER A 58 0.72 -0.47 -8.52
C SER A 58 -0.47 -1.43 -8.56
N SER A 59 -1.65 -0.99 -8.13
CA SER A 59 -2.91 -1.73 -8.17
C SER A 59 -3.33 -2.04 -9.61
N ARG A 60 -3.10 -1.13 -10.57
CA ARG A 60 -3.33 -1.41 -11.98
C ARG A 60 -2.48 -2.57 -12.48
N MET A 61 -1.20 -2.60 -12.13
CA MET A 61 -0.31 -3.69 -12.55
C MET A 61 -0.63 -5.02 -11.88
N ARG A 62 -0.93 -5.00 -10.58
CA ARG A 62 -1.17 -6.23 -9.80
C ARG A 62 -2.58 -6.78 -10.00
N VAL A 63 -3.59 -5.92 -9.96
CA VAL A 63 -5.01 -6.31 -9.91
C VAL A 63 -5.72 -6.05 -11.23
N LEU A 64 -5.59 -4.85 -11.80
CA LEU A 64 -6.41 -4.45 -12.96
C LEU A 64 -5.83 -4.85 -14.33
N ASN A 65 -4.59 -5.30 -14.41
CA ASN A 65 -3.96 -5.76 -15.65
C ASN A 65 -3.74 -7.28 -15.62
N ALA A 66 -4.31 -7.98 -14.65
CA ALA A 66 -4.29 -9.44 -14.60
C ALA A 66 -5.06 -9.99 -15.80
N LYS A 67 -4.33 -10.47 -16.81
CA LYS A 67 -4.87 -11.26 -17.91
C LYS A 67 -4.73 -12.73 -17.55
N GLU A 68 -5.79 -13.52 -17.75
CA GLU A 68 -5.77 -14.99 -17.66
C GLU A 68 -5.16 -15.51 -16.35
N GLU A 69 -5.80 -15.21 -15.22
CA GLU A 69 -5.51 -15.77 -13.88
C GLU A 69 -4.12 -15.44 -13.27
N LYS A 70 -3.25 -14.69 -13.96
CA LYS A 70 -1.92 -14.37 -13.46
C LYS A 70 -1.77 -12.90 -13.03
N VAL A 71 -1.74 -12.68 -11.72
CA VAL A 71 -1.38 -11.41 -11.08
C VAL A 71 0.08 -11.08 -11.40
N SER A 72 0.34 -9.91 -12.01
CA SER A 72 1.71 -9.47 -12.28
C SER A 72 2.33 -8.86 -11.03
N LYS A 73 3.09 -9.66 -10.28
CA LYS A 73 3.82 -9.24 -9.07
C LYS A 73 5.18 -8.58 -9.41
N LEU A 74 5.22 -7.80 -10.47
CA LEU A 74 6.42 -7.13 -10.96
C LEU A 74 6.40 -5.65 -10.57
N CYS A 75 7.56 -5.10 -10.25
CA CYS A 75 7.69 -3.65 -10.12
C CYS A 75 7.45 -2.97 -11.46
N ALA A 76 6.57 -1.97 -11.46
CA ALA A 76 6.24 -1.22 -12.65
C ALA A 76 7.39 -0.33 -13.18
N VAL A 77 8.45 -0.15 -12.40
CA VAL A 77 9.66 0.60 -12.78
C VAL A 77 10.77 -0.34 -13.25
N CYS A 78 11.24 -1.23 -12.38
CA CYS A 78 12.43 -2.06 -12.63
C CYS A 78 12.12 -3.50 -13.04
N LYS A 79 10.85 -3.90 -13.11
CA LYS A 79 10.39 -5.28 -13.42
C LYS A 79 10.92 -6.37 -12.49
N THR A 80 11.48 -6.00 -11.33
CA THR A 80 11.86 -6.97 -10.29
C THR A 80 10.60 -7.64 -9.76
N GLU A 81 10.63 -8.96 -9.66
CA GLU A 81 9.56 -9.74 -9.05
C GLU A 81 9.57 -9.57 -7.52
N MET A 82 8.42 -9.17 -6.98
CA MET A 82 8.21 -9.01 -5.54
C MET A 82 6.81 -9.45 -5.18
N GLU A 83 6.73 -10.39 -4.25
CA GLU A 83 5.46 -10.86 -3.74
C GLU A 83 4.71 -9.70 -3.08
N ASP A 84 5.46 -8.85 -2.36
CA ASP A 84 4.87 -7.87 -1.45
C ASP A 84 5.15 -6.43 -1.89
N VAL A 85 4.11 -5.61 -1.83
CA VAL A 85 4.20 -4.14 -1.92
C VAL A 85 3.47 -3.52 -0.75
N ILE A 86 4.05 -2.50 -0.12
CA ILE A 86 3.45 -1.83 1.02
C ILE A 86 2.84 -0.51 0.57
N PHE A 87 1.59 -0.28 0.92
CA PHE A 87 0.87 0.96 0.72
C PHE A 87 0.93 1.81 1.99
N HIS A 88 1.37 3.06 1.83
CA HIS A 88 1.54 4.00 2.93
C HIS A 88 1.20 5.42 2.50
N THR A 89 0.56 6.19 3.38
CA THR A 89 0.16 7.59 3.10
C THR A 89 1.33 8.58 3.06
N SER A 90 2.54 8.13 3.39
CA SER A 90 3.76 8.94 3.43
C SER A 90 4.99 8.09 3.11
N MET A 91 6.13 8.73 2.81
CA MET A 91 7.36 8.01 2.50
C MET A 91 7.91 7.28 3.73
N PHE A 92 8.40 6.07 3.51
CA PHE A 92 8.97 5.19 4.53
C PHE A 92 10.16 4.40 3.96
N ARG A 93 10.96 3.84 4.86
CA ARG A 93 11.98 2.85 4.49
C ARG A 93 11.37 1.46 4.60
N PHE A 94 11.42 0.70 3.50
CA PHE A 94 10.83 -0.63 3.43
C PHE A 94 11.38 -1.56 4.53
N GLU A 95 12.68 -1.47 4.83
CA GLU A 95 13.36 -2.30 5.84
C GLU A 95 12.97 -1.96 7.29
N ALA A 96 12.36 -0.79 7.53
CA ALA A 96 11.92 -0.40 8.86
C ALA A 96 10.50 -0.90 9.19
N ILE A 97 9.82 -1.54 8.25
CA ILE A 97 8.45 -2.02 8.40
C ILE A 97 8.43 -3.54 8.53
N ASN A 98 7.77 -4.03 9.57
CA ASN A 98 7.48 -5.45 9.71
C ASN A 98 6.23 -5.80 8.88
N ILE A 99 6.45 -6.39 7.71
CA ILE A 99 5.41 -6.72 6.72
C ILE A 99 4.46 -7.78 7.24
N ASP A 100 4.96 -8.76 8.00
CA ASP A 100 4.18 -9.88 8.53
C ASP A 100 3.10 -9.42 9.52
N SER A 101 3.31 -8.26 10.15
CA SER A 101 2.34 -7.64 11.05
C SER A 101 1.28 -6.77 10.35
N LEU A 102 1.42 -6.57 9.03
CA LEU A 102 0.50 -5.74 8.25
C LEU A 102 -0.66 -6.56 7.71
N ASP A 103 -1.77 -5.86 7.54
CA ASP A 103 -2.92 -6.39 6.84
C ASP A 103 -2.60 -6.52 5.34
N ARG A 104 -3.00 -7.65 4.74
CA ARG A 104 -2.52 -8.08 3.43
C ARG A 104 -3.66 -8.60 2.57
N ASP A 105 -3.68 -8.15 1.33
CA ASP A 105 -4.45 -8.77 0.25
C ASP A 105 -3.60 -9.89 -0.38
N GLU A 106 -3.91 -11.14 -0.03
CA GLU A 106 -3.20 -12.33 -0.50
C GLU A 106 -3.15 -12.46 -2.04
N PRO A 107 -4.25 -12.24 -2.79
CA PRO A 107 -4.24 -12.38 -4.24
C PRO A 107 -3.25 -11.43 -4.91
N SER A 108 -3.25 -10.16 -4.52
CA SER A 108 -2.42 -9.14 -5.14
C SER A 108 -1.04 -8.95 -4.49
N GLY A 109 -0.84 -9.48 -3.27
CA GLY A 109 0.36 -9.27 -2.47
C GLY A 109 0.53 -7.80 -2.03
N ILE A 110 -0.58 -7.10 -1.83
CA ILE A 110 -0.59 -5.72 -1.35
C ILE A 110 -0.73 -5.73 0.17
N CYS A 111 0.19 -5.06 0.86
CA CYS A 111 0.17 -4.88 2.31
C CYS A 111 -0.23 -3.44 2.65
N PHE A 112 -1.14 -3.26 3.59
CA PHE A 112 -1.67 -1.97 4.01
C PHE A 112 -1.08 -1.57 5.36
N PHE A 113 -0.41 -0.41 5.41
CA PHE A 113 0.10 0.09 6.68
C PHE A 113 -0.99 0.71 7.57
N ASN A 114 -2.05 1.25 6.95
CA ASN A 114 -3.14 1.96 7.60
C ASN A 114 -4.47 1.54 6.99
N SER A 115 -5.57 1.61 7.76
CA SER A 115 -6.94 1.44 7.24
C SER A 115 -7.22 2.40 6.09
N ASP A 116 -6.78 3.66 6.17
CA ASP A 116 -6.98 4.66 5.11
C ASP A 116 -6.41 4.24 3.75
N SER A 117 -5.30 3.49 3.78
CA SER A 117 -4.66 2.98 2.56
C SER A 117 -5.43 1.81 1.94
N ARG A 118 -6.08 1.01 2.80
CA ARG A 118 -6.96 -0.09 2.40
C ARG A 118 -8.27 0.44 1.82
N ASP A 119 -8.94 1.36 2.52
CA ASP A 119 -10.22 1.93 2.09
C ASP A 119 -10.10 2.55 0.69
N LYS A 120 -9.05 3.35 0.45
CA LYS A 120 -8.78 3.93 -0.88
C LYS A 120 -8.48 2.90 -1.96
N PHE A 121 -7.86 1.78 -1.60
CA PHE A 121 -7.63 0.69 -2.53
C PHE A 121 -8.94 -0.02 -2.88
N GLU A 122 -9.78 -0.31 -1.89
CA GLU A 122 -11.10 -0.90 -2.11
C GLU A 122 -12.01 0.01 -2.95
N ASP A 123 -11.98 1.32 -2.68
CA ASP A 123 -12.72 2.30 -3.47
C ASP A 123 -12.21 2.36 -4.92
N LEU A 124 -10.90 2.30 -5.13
CA LEU A 124 -10.32 2.21 -6.48
C LEU A 124 -10.84 0.97 -7.22
N LEU A 125 -10.92 -0.19 -6.56
CA LEU A 125 -11.44 -1.42 -7.17
C LEU A 125 -12.94 -1.32 -7.51
N LYS A 126 -13.74 -0.68 -6.64
CA LYS A 126 -15.16 -0.43 -6.91
C LYS A 126 -15.35 0.52 -8.10
N GLU A 127 -14.55 1.58 -8.20
CA GLU A 127 -14.61 2.56 -9.28
C GLU A 127 -14.16 2.00 -10.63
N THR A 128 -13.08 1.21 -10.64
CA THR A 128 -12.55 0.63 -11.89
C THR A 128 -13.36 -0.57 -12.37
N GLY A 129 -14.29 -1.06 -11.54
CA GLY A 129 -15.15 -2.20 -11.84
C GLY A 129 -14.39 -3.54 -11.78
N PRO A 130 -15.08 -4.64 -11.46
CA PRO A 130 -14.45 -5.94 -11.47
C PRO A 130 -14.01 -6.33 -12.89
N ILE A 131 -12.76 -6.75 -13.04
CA ILE A 131 -12.36 -7.62 -14.15
C ILE A 131 -12.81 -9.03 -13.76
N LEU A 132 -14.12 -9.22 -13.70
CA LEU A 132 -14.70 -10.55 -13.76
C LEU A 132 -14.63 -10.97 -15.22
N THR A 133 -13.48 -11.50 -15.63
CA THR A 133 -13.49 -12.45 -16.74
C THR A 133 -14.27 -13.67 -16.26
N LYS A 134 -15.39 -13.90 -16.94
CA LYS A 134 -16.19 -15.12 -16.96
C LYS A 134 -15.34 -16.38 -17.07
#